data_AF-A0A066UEF1-F1
#
_entry.id   AF-A0A066UEF1-F1
#
_cell.length_a   1.000
_cell.length_b   1.000
_cell.length_c   1.000
_cell.angle_alpha   90.00
_cell.angle_beta   90.00
_cell.angle_gamma   90.00
#
_symmetry.space_group_name_H-M   'P 1'
#
loop_
_entity.id
_entity.type
_entity.pdbx_description
1 polymer ?
#
loop_
_entity_poly.entity_id
_entity_poly.type
_entity_poly.pdbx_seq_one_letter_code
_entity_poly.pdbx_strand_id
1 'polypeptide(L)' 'MSDAQKTKIEDQVCGCVSEKAPQSVTLNEVGQAVIDPAARTHIAVKAVTKTLNACVNEFLSGQ' A
#
# COMPACT_ATOMS: atom_id res chain seq x y z
N MET A 1 -16.36 0.58 -17.90
CA MET A 1 -15.36 1.56 -17.45
C MET A 1 -14.51 1.94 -18.64
N SER A 2 -14.42 3.24 -18.95
CA SER A 2 -13.44 3.75 -19.92
C SER A 2 -12.03 3.71 -19.32
N ASP A 3 -10.99 3.67 -20.14
CA ASP A 3 -9.59 3.70 -19.68
C ASP A 3 -9.31 4.86 -18.73
N ALA A 4 -9.88 6.03 -19.00
CA ALA A 4 -9.79 7.20 -18.11
C ALA A 4 -10.38 6.98 -16.71
N GLN A 5 -11.44 6.17 -16.59
CA GLN A 5 -12.02 5.81 -15.29
C GLN A 5 -11.11 4.84 -14.56
N LYS A 6 -10.50 3.88 -15.26
CA LYS A 6 -9.53 2.95 -14.67
C LYS A 6 -8.31 3.68 -14.11
N THR A 7 -7.71 4.57 -14.89
CA THR A 7 -6.55 5.36 -14.44
C THR A 7 -6.88 6.20 -13.21
N LYS A 8 -8.07 6.80 -13.14
CA LYS A 8 -8.51 7.53 -11.94
C LYS A 8 -8.61 6.64 -10.71
N ILE A 9 -9.15 5.43 -10.86
CA ILE A 9 -9.28 4.47 -9.77
C ILE A 9 -7.91 4.01 -9.29
N GLU A 10 -7.00 3.68 -10.22
CA GLU A 10 -5.63 3.29 -9.88
C GLU A 10 -4.89 4.40 -9.14
N ASP A 11 -5.01 5.65 -9.60
CA ASP A 11 -4.38 6.80 -8.94
C ASP A 11 -4.91 7.00 -7.50
N GLN A 12 -6.23 6.90 -7.32
CA GLN A 12 -6.86 7.00 -6.01
C GLN A 12 -6.43 5.87 -5.06
N VAL A 13 -6.41 4.63 -5.55
CA VAL A 13 -5.99 3.47 -4.75
C VAL A 13 -4.51 3.56 -4.40
N CYS A 14 -3.64 3.90 -5.36
CA CYS A 14 -2.21 4.09 -5.11
C CYS A 14 -1.93 5.26 -4.16
N GLY A 15 -2.72 6.34 -4.23
CA GLY A 15 -2.65 7.46 -3.29
C GLY A 15 -2.95 7.01 -1.85
N CYS A 16 -4.08 6.32 -1.66
CA CYS A 16 -4.45 5.75 -0.35
C CYS A 16 -3.38 4.77 0.16
N VAL A 17 -2.86 3.90 -0.71
CA VAL A 17 -1.78 2.97 -0.35
C VAL A 17 -0.55 3.74 0.11
N SER A 18 -0.18 4.81 -0.58
CA SER A 18 0.98 5.63 -0.23
C SER A 18 0.83 6.31 1.13
N GLU A 19 -0.39 6.71 1.51
CA GLU A 19 -0.67 7.28 2.84
C GLU A 19 -0.67 6.22 3.94
N LYS A 20 -1.29 5.06 3.71
CA LYS A 20 -1.51 4.04 4.75
C LYS A 20 -0.35 3.08 4.90
N ALA A 21 0.35 2.74 3.82
CA ALA A 21 1.43 1.74 3.81
C ALA A 21 2.54 2.06 4.83
N PRO A 22 3.08 3.30 4.91
CA PRO A 22 4.11 3.61 5.90
C PRO A 22 3.61 3.48 7.34
N GLN A 23 2.32 3.72 7.59
CA GLN A 23 1.71 3.56 8.93
C GLN A 23 1.53 2.08 9.33
N SER A 24 1.56 1.16 8.36
CA SER A 24 1.45 -0.27 8.62
C SER A 24 2.79 -0.96 8.90
N VAL A 25 3.93 -0.25 8.78
CA VAL A 25 5.27 -0.78 9.05
C VAL A 25 5.62 -0.54 10.52
N THR A 26 6.17 -1.56 11.18
CA THR A 26 6.59 -1.45 12.59
C THR A 26 8.07 -1.11 12.72
N LEU A 27 8.48 -0.59 13.88
CA LEU A 27 9.87 -0.23 14.14
C LEU A 27 10.83 -1.44 14.01
N ASN A 28 10.36 -2.63 14.36
CA ASN A 28 11.15 -3.86 14.22
C ASN A 28 11.40 -4.21 12.76
N GLU A 29 10.38 -4.08 11.90
CA GLU A 29 10.52 -4.31 10.46
C GLU A 29 11.50 -3.29 9.86
N VAL A 30 11.40 -2.01 10.27
CA VAL A 30 12.39 -0.98 9.86
C VAL A 30 13.81 -1.36 10.31
N GLY A 31 13.97 -1.81 11.55
CA GLY A 31 15.26 -2.30 12.06
C GLY A 31 15.81 -3.47 11.24
N GLN A 32 14.97 -4.43 10.86
CA GLN A 32 15.37 -5.54 10.00
C GLN A 32 15.73 -5.08 8.58
N ALA A 33 15.00 -4.12 8.02
CA ALA A 33 15.31 -3.51 6.72
C ALA A 33 16.67 -2.80 6.68
N VAL A 34 17.18 -2.31 7.82
CA VAL A 34 18.52 -1.72 7.89
C VAL A 34 19.60 -2.78 7.74
N ILE A 35 19.39 -3.94 8.37
CA ILE A 35 20.39 -5.02 8.47
C ILE A 35 20.33 -5.92 7.23
N ASP A 36 19.13 -6.19 6.73
CA ASP A 36 18.88 -7.12 5.62
C ASP A 36 18.17 -6.40 4.45
N PRO A 37 18.83 -6.28 3.29
CA PRO A 37 18.24 -5.63 2.13
C PRO A 37 17.09 -6.45 1.51
N ALA A 38 17.08 -7.77 1.66
CA ALA A 38 15.97 -8.60 1.18
C ALA A 38 14.68 -8.33 1.98
N ALA A 39 14.80 -8.08 3.29
CA ALA A 39 13.70 -7.70 4.16
C ALA A 39 13.00 -6.42 3.68
N ARG A 40 13.73 -5.45 3.11
CA ARG A 40 13.12 -4.23 2.53
C ARG A 40 12.04 -4.55 1.52
N THR A 41 12.33 -5.48 0.60
CA THR A 41 11.38 -5.92 -0.43
C THR A 41 10.18 -6.60 0.20
N HIS A 42 10.41 -7.52 1.15
CA HIS A 42 9.33 -8.22 1.84
C HIS A 42 8.42 -7.27 2.62
N ILE A 43 9.00 -6.30 3.33
CA ILE A 43 8.30 -5.31 4.14
C ILE A 43 7.49 -4.38 3.23
N ALA A 44 8.07 -3.90 2.13
CA ALA A 44 7.38 -3.07 1.15
C ALA A 44 6.18 -3.80 0.53
N VAL A 45 6.37 -5.04 0.09
CA VAL A 45 5.28 -5.87 -0.45
C VAL A 45 4.19 -6.06 0.59
N LYS A 46 4.56 -6.44 1.82
CA LYS A 46 3.61 -6.68 2.90
C LYS A 46 2.83 -5.41 3.29
N ALA A 47 3.49 -4.25 3.35
CA ALA A 47 2.86 -2.97 3.62
C ALA A 47 1.84 -2.64 2.53
N VAL A 48 2.25 -2.72 1.25
CA VAL A 48 1.39 -2.48 0.09
C VAL A 48 0.21 -3.44 0.09
N THR A 49 0.41 -4.75 0.24
CA THR A 49 -0.68 -5.74 0.22
C THR A 49 -1.69 -5.51 1.35
N LYS A 50 -1.20 -5.18 2.56
CA LYS A 50 -2.07 -4.94 3.70
C LYS A 50 -2.94 -3.70 3.50
N THR A 51 -2.37 -2.63 2.94
CA THR A 51 -3.11 -1.38 2.74
C THR A 51 -3.90 -1.37 1.44
N LEU A 52 -3.48 -2.11 0.43
CA LEU A 52 -4.21 -2.25 -0.83
C LEU A 52 -5.60 -2.83 -0.59
N ASN A 53 -5.73 -3.87 0.23
CA ASN A 53 -7.03 -4.42 0.58
C ASN A 53 -7.94 -3.38 1.25
N ALA A 54 -7.39 -2.59 2.19
CA ALA A 54 -8.15 -1.53 2.85
C ALA A 54 -8.55 -0.41 1.86
N CYS A 55 -7.63 0.02 0.99
CA CYS A 55 -7.87 1.11 0.04
C CYS A 55 -8.82 0.73 -1.09
N VAL A 56 -8.73 -0.50 -1.59
CA VAL A 56 -9.72 -1.04 -2.52
C VAL A 56 -11.08 -1.17 -1.84
N ASN A 57 -11.12 -1.63 -0.58
CA ASN A 57 -12.36 -1.73 0.15
C ASN A 57 -13.01 -0.36 0.42
N GLU A 58 -12.25 0.66 0.81
CA GLU A 58 -12.73 2.05 0.96
C GLU A 58 -13.34 2.56 -0.36
N PHE A 59 -12.63 2.36 -1.48
CA PHE A 59 -13.11 2.78 -2.79
C PHE A 59 -14.39 2.05 -3.22
N LEU A 60 -14.48 0.74 -2.96
CA LEU A 60 -15.66 -0.06 -3.30
C LEU A 60 -16.83 0.14 -2.32
N SER A 61 -16.55 0.53 -1.08
CA SER A 61 -17.56 0.74 -0.03
C SER A 61 -18.20 2.14 -0.08
N GLY A 62 -17.72 3.02 -0.96
CA GLY A 62 -18.41 4.26 -1.34
C GLY A 62 -18.33 5.41 -0.34
N GLN A 63 -17.16 5.63 0.28
CA GLN A 63 -16.85 6.88 0.97
C GLN A 63 -16.22 7.91 0.02
#